data_AF-A0AAV8V6Z4-F1
#
_entry.id   AF-A0AAV8V6Z4-F1
#
_cell.length_a   1.000
_cell.length_b   1.000
_cell.length_c   1.000
_cell.angle_alpha   90.00
_cell.angle_beta   90.00
_cell.angle_gamma   90.00
#
_symmetry.space_group_name_H-M   'P 1'
#
loop_
_entity.id
_entity.type
_entity.pdbx_description
1 polymer ?
#
loop_
_entity_poly.entity_id
_entity_poly.type
_entity_poly.pdbx_seq_one_letter_code
_entity_poly.pdbx_strand_id
1 'polypeptide(L)'
;MSDDIVKNIFRFTREHLLRLVCLLRLPDTIYCETGHTITGLTALCIVLRRLSYPNRLNDLILMFGLSPQSLSQIIKTTLNIIVAERAERAVTAKGGAIPTCWGFIDSTAKAICRPTLDQELYYSGHKRYHCLKYQSVICPDGVIVSSKVHTTE
;
A
#
# COMPACT_ATOMS: atom_id res chain seq x y z
N MET A 1 21.15 -17.07 2.24
CA MET A 1 21.28 -15.87 1.38
C MET A 1 22.35 -14.95 1.98
N SER A 2 23.32 -14.51 1.19
CA SER A 2 24.28 -13.47 1.62
C SER A 2 23.56 -12.12 1.80
N ASP A 3 24.08 -11.26 2.65
CA ASP A 3 23.42 -9.98 2.96
C ASP A 3 23.32 -9.04 1.74
N ASP A 4 24.27 -9.12 0.80
CA ASP A 4 24.20 -8.36 -0.46
C ASP A 4 23.00 -8.75 -1.32
N ILE A 5 22.66 -10.04 -1.37
CA ILE A 5 21.50 -10.53 -2.10
C ILE A 5 20.21 -10.03 -1.42
N VAL A 6 20.15 -10.11 -0.08
CA VAL A 6 18.98 -9.63 0.69
C VAL A 6 18.78 -8.13 0.47
N LYS A 7 19.86 -7.34 0.51
CA LYS A 7 19.82 -5.91 0.27
C LYS A 7 19.43 -5.56 -1.16
N ASN A 8 19.87 -6.33 -2.15
CA ASN A 8 19.43 -6.12 -3.54
C ASN A 8 17.95 -6.44 -3.74
N ILE A 9 17.45 -7.52 -3.13
CA ILE A 9 16.06 -7.97 -3.31
C ILE A 9 15.07 -7.06 -2.55
N PHE A 10 15.38 -6.74 -1.29
CA PHE A 10 14.46 -6.07 -0.37
C PHE A 10 14.83 -4.61 -0.05
N ARG A 11 16.00 -4.11 -0.49
CA ARG A 11 16.60 -2.81 -0.12
C ARG A 11 17.07 -2.69 1.34
N PHE A 12 16.89 -3.74 2.14
CA PHE A 12 17.22 -3.78 3.56
C PHE A 12 18.15 -4.96 3.87
N THR A 13 19.00 -4.81 4.88
CA THR A 13 19.81 -5.91 5.43
C THR A 13 18.94 -6.80 6.32
N ARG A 14 19.42 -8.00 6.66
CA ARG A 14 18.66 -8.91 7.53
C ARG A 14 18.35 -8.30 8.90
N GLU A 15 19.30 -7.59 9.49
CA GLU A 15 19.10 -6.87 10.75
C GLU A 15 18.02 -5.79 10.64
N HIS A 16 17.99 -5.06 9.52
CA HIS A 16 16.94 -4.07 9.27
C HIS A 16 15.57 -4.72 9.14
N LEU A 17 15.47 -5.89 8.49
CA LEU A 17 14.21 -6.62 8.37
C LEU A 17 13.67 -7.02 9.75
N LEU A 18 14.51 -7.54 10.63
CA LEU A 18 14.10 -7.89 12.00
C LEU A 18 13.66 -6.66 12.80
N ARG A 19 14.42 -5.55 12.72
CA ARG A 19 14.02 -4.28 13.34
C ARG A 19 12.70 -3.75 12.77
N LEU A 20 12.50 -3.85 11.46
CA LEU A 20 11.29 -3.38 10.80
C LEU A 20 10.06 -4.14 11.27
N VAL A 21 10.13 -5.46 11.48
CA VAL A 21 9.00 -6.23 12.04
C VAL A 21 8.58 -5.65 13.39
N CYS A 22 9.54 -5.38 14.29
CA CYS A 22 9.25 -4.80 15.60
C CYS A 22 8.71 -3.36 15.50
N LEU A 23 9.32 -2.53 14.64
CA LEU A 23 8.92 -1.12 14.47
C LEU A 23 7.56 -0.95 13.77
N LEU A 24 7.24 -1.88 12.86
CA LEU A 24 5.95 -1.94 12.17
C LEU A 24 4.89 -2.70 12.98
N ARG A 25 5.26 -3.26 14.14
CA ARG A 25 4.37 -4.00 15.04
C ARG A 25 3.59 -5.10 14.33
N LEU A 26 4.24 -5.76 13.38
CA LEU A 26 3.61 -6.88 12.69
C LEU A 26 3.39 -8.02 13.68
N PRO A 27 2.22 -8.67 13.65
CA PRO A 27 1.97 -9.82 14.51
C PRO A 27 2.90 -10.96 14.11
N ASP A 28 3.30 -11.78 15.10
CA ASP A 28 4.20 -12.92 14.87
C ASP A 28 3.63 -13.89 13.83
N THR A 29 2.30 -14.06 13.84
CA THR A 29 1.54 -14.86 12.87
C THR A 29 0.44 -14.02 12.22
N ILE A 30 0.41 -14.01 10.89
CA ILE A 30 -0.67 -13.45 10.09
C ILE A 30 -1.53 -14.60 9.57
N TYR A 31 -2.83 -14.52 9.85
CA TYR A 31 -3.82 -15.48 9.40
C TYR A 31 -4.41 -15.02 8.06
N CYS A 32 -4.30 -15.87 7.05
CA CYS A 32 -4.97 -15.64 5.77
C CYS A 32 -6.38 -16.23 5.81
N GLU A 33 -7.31 -15.64 5.07
CA GLU A 33 -8.68 -16.15 4.92
C GLU A 33 -8.72 -17.57 4.31
N THR A 34 -7.67 -17.95 3.57
CA THR A 34 -7.48 -19.29 3.02
C THR A 34 -7.02 -20.33 4.06
N GLY A 35 -6.90 -19.97 5.34
CA GLY A 35 -6.45 -20.86 6.42
C GLY A 35 -4.93 -21.02 6.52
N HIS A 36 -4.16 -20.42 5.61
CA HIS A 36 -2.70 -20.40 5.67
C HIS A 36 -2.20 -19.42 6.73
N THR A 37 -1.28 -19.88 7.58
CA THR A 37 -0.57 -19.05 8.54
C THR A 37 0.82 -18.71 8.00
N ILE A 38 1.20 -17.44 8.10
CA ILE A 38 2.52 -16.97 7.68
C ILE A 38 3.14 -16.11 8.77
N THR A 39 4.47 -16.15 8.90
CA THR A 39 5.17 -15.33 9.89
C THR A 39 5.18 -13.86 9.49
N GLY A 40 5.13 -12.95 10.47
CA GLY A 40 5.20 -11.50 10.22
C GLY A 40 6.43 -11.08 9.42
N LEU A 41 7.58 -11.74 9.64
CA LEU A 41 8.80 -11.52 8.87
C LEU A 41 8.65 -11.89 7.39
N THR A 42 8.05 -13.05 7.10
CA THR A 42 7.87 -13.51 5.71
C THR A 42 6.88 -12.61 4.98
N ALA A 43 5.80 -12.23 5.66
CA ALA A 43 4.81 -11.29 5.13
C ALA A 43 5.45 -9.91 4.82
N LEU A 44 6.30 -9.40 5.72
CA LEU A 44 7.06 -8.18 5.47
C LEU A 44 7.97 -8.32 4.23
N CYS A 45 8.69 -9.42 4.10
CA CYS A 45 9.54 -9.68 2.93
C CYS A 45 8.73 -9.70 1.62
N ILE A 46 7.54 -10.30 1.60
CA ILE A 46 6.66 -10.32 0.42
C ILE A 46 6.25 -8.89 0.04
N VAL A 47 5.83 -8.08 1.02
CA VAL A 47 5.45 -6.67 0.79
C VAL A 47 6.65 -5.84 0.34
N LEU A 48 7.81 -5.95 1.00
CA LEU A 48 9.03 -5.23 0.64
C LEU A 48 9.49 -5.58 -0.76
N ARG A 49 9.41 -6.86 -1.15
CA ARG A 49 9.72 -7.27 -2.53
C ARG A 49 8.76 -6.62 -3.51
N ARG A 50 7.47 -6.55 -3.21
CA ARG A 50 6.45 -5.89 -4.05
C ARG A 50 6.71 -4.40 -4.22
N LEU A 51 7.23 -3.74 -3.19
CA LEU A 51 7.48 -2.29 -3.17
C LEU A 51 8.89 -1.88 -3.67
N SER A 52 9.89 -2.77 -3.56
CA SER A 52 11.29 -2.51 -3.96
C SER A 52 11.45 -2.20 -5.46
N TYR A 53 10.53 -2.72 -6.28
CA TYR A 53 10.44 -2.48 -7.73
C TYR A 53 9.04 -2.95 -8.20
N PRO A 54 8.46 -2.39 -9.28
CA PRO A 54 7.26 -2.97 -9.91
C PRO A 54 7.51 -4.39 -10.42
N ASN A 55 7.29 -5.39 -9.57
CA ASN A 55 7.42 -6.81 -9.92
C ASN A 55 6.08 -7.39 -10.33
N ARG A 56 6.09 -8.39 -11.22
CA ARG A 56 4.85 -9.14 -11.53
C ARG A 56 4.53 -10.07 -10.36
N LEU A 57 3.25 -10.41 -10.21
CA LEU A 57 2.84 -11.36 -9.16
C LEU A 57 3.50 -12.73 -9.38
N ASN A 58 3.71 -13.13 -10.64
CA ASN A 58 4.39 -14.37 -11.01
C ASN A 58 5.84 -14.45 -10.50
N ASP A 59 6.57 -13.34 -10.46
CA ASP A 59 7.95 -13.33 -9.95
C ASP A 59 7.99 -13.65 -8.44
N LEU A 60 6.93 -13.26 -7.73
CA LEU A 60 6.75 -13.56 -6.31
C LEU A 60 6.36 -15.02 -6.09
N ILE A 61 5.58 -15.61 -6.99
CA ILE A 61 5.23 -17.04 -6.94
C ILE A 61 6.50 -17.88 -6.98
N LEU A 62 7.42 -17.59 -7.92
CA LEU A 62 8.67 -18.35 -8.05
C LEU A 62 9.57 -18.21 -6.82
N MET A 63 9.60 -17.02 -6.22
CA MET A 63 10.47 -16.71 -5.09
C MET A 63 9.96 -17.25 -3.75
N PHE A 64 8.65 -17.22 -3.51
CA PHE A 64 8.04 -17.61 -2.23
C PHE A 64 7.33 -18.96 -2.28
N GLY A 65 7.12 -19.55 -3.47
CA GLY A 65 6.45 -20.84 -3.63
C GLY A 65 4.96 -20.83 -3.26
N LEU A 66 4.34 -19.64 -3.22
CA LEU A 66 2.96 -19.45 -2.80
C LEU A 66 2.03 -19.24 -4.00
N SER A 67 0.77 -19.66 -3.86
CA SER A 67 -0.24 -19.41 -4.89
C SER A 67 -0.44 -17.90 -5.10
N PRO A 68 -0.81 -17.46 -6.33
CA PRO A 68 -1.08 -16.05 -6.59
C PRO A 68 -2.18 -15.48 -5.69
N GLN A 69 -3.18 -16.29 -5.35
CA GLN A 69 -4.26 -15.91 -4.44
C GLN A 69 -3.73 -15.65 -3.03
N SER A 70 -2.94 -16.60 -2.49
CA SER A 70 -2.32 -16.46 -1.16
C SER A 70 -1.42 -15.24 -1.11
N LEU A 71 -0.59 -15.01 -2.14
CA LEU A 71 0.28 -13.83 -2.21
C LEU A 71 -0.52 -12.52 -2.22
N SER A 72 -1.57 -12.44 -3.03
CA SER A 72 -2.43 -11.27 -3.10
C SER A 72 -3.09 -10.99 -1.74
N GLN A 73 -3.61 -12.03 -1.08
CA GLN A 73 -4.18 -11.94 0.27
C GLN A 73 -3.14 -11.48 1.28
N ILE A 74 -1.96 -12.10 1.33
CA ILE A 74 -0.89 -11.74 2.28
C ILE A 74 -0.48 -10.29 2.09
N ILE A 75 -0.24 -9.85 0.85
CA ILE A 75 0.12 -8.46 0.55
C ILE A 75 -0.96 -7.51 1.07
N LYS A 76 -2.22 -7.78 0.75
CA LYS A 76 -3.35 -6.96 1.17
C LYS A 76 -3.49 -6.91 2.69
N THR A 77 -3.50 -8.05 3.37
CA THR A 77 -3.65 -8.15 4.82
C THR A 77 -2.50 -7.46 5.54
N THR A 78 -1.26 -7.69 5.10
CA THR A 78 -0.06 -7.08 5.71
C THR A 78 -0.04 -5.57 5.52
N LEU A 79 -0.38 -5.08 4.33
CA LEU A 79 -0.49 -3.64 4.08
C LEU A 79 -1.60 -3.01 4.93
N ASN A 80 -2.76 -3.67 5.03
CA ASN A 80 -3.85 -3.19 5.88
C ASN A 80 -3.42 -3.07 7.35
N ILE A 81 -2.70 -4.06 7.89
CA ILE A 81 -2.18 -3.99 9.26
C ILE A 81 -1.24 -2.78 9.43
N ILE A 82 -0.25 -2.65 8.55
CA ILE A 82 0.76 -1.59 8.64
C ILE A 82 0.13 -0.20 8.50
N VAL A 83 -0.76 -0.05 7.52
CA VAL A 83 -1.33 1.24 7.15
C VAL A 83 -2.47 1.63 8.08
N ALA A 84 -3.35 0.70 8.45
CA ALA A 84 -4.47 1.00 9.35
C ALA A 84 -3.96 1.43 10.73
N GLU A 85 -3.04 0.70 11.37
CA GLU A 85 -2.55 1.05 12.71
C GLU A 85 -1.86 2.43 12.69
N ARG A 86 -1.07 2.71 11.65
CA ARG A 86 -0.35 3.99 11.54
C ARG A 86 -1.29 5.15 11.27
N ALA A 87 -2.22 4.97 10.36
CA ALA A 87 -3.12 6.03 9.95
C ALA A 87 -4.16 6.33 11.03
N GLU A 88 -4.65 5.31 11.75
CA GLU A 88 -5.47 5.45 12.96
C GLU A 88 -4.77 6.35 13.98
N ARG A 89 -3.55 5.98 14.39
CA ARG A 89 -2.77 6.75 15.37
C ARG A 89 -2.50 8.18 14.91
N ALA A 90 -2.24 8.39 13.63
CA ALA A 90 -2.00 9.71 13.08
C ALA A 90 -3.26 10.58 13.11
N VAL A 91 -4.44 10.02 12.80
CA VAL A 91 -5.73 10.71 12.89
C VAL A 91 -6.07 11.02 14.34
N THR A 92 -5.93 10.07 15.26
CA THR A 92 -6.16 10.29 16.70
C THR A 92 -5.24 11.36 17.26
N ALA A 93 -3.95 11.34 16.92
CA ALA A 93 -2.97 12.33 17.38
C ALA A 93 -3.28 13.76 16.89
N LYS A 94 -4.04 13.90 15.79
CA LYS A 94 -4.53 15.18 15.27
C LYS A 94 -5.89 15.60 15.85
N GLY A 95 -6.43 14.85 16.83
CA GLY A 95 -7.72 15.13 17.47
C GLY A 95 -8.91 14.49 16.76
N GLY A 96 -8.70 13.43 15.96
CA GLY A 96 -9.78 12.68 15.34
C GLY A 96 -10.77 12.14 16.38
N ALA A 97 -12.06 12.42 16.18
CA ALA A 97 -13.12 12.07 17.11
C ALA A 97 -13.41 10.55 17.20
N ILE A 98 -13.05 9.79 16.15
CA ILE A 98 -13.32 8.35 16.06
C ILE A 98 -11.99 7.61 16.21
N PRO A 99 -11.83 6.76 17.24
CA PRO A 99 -10.59 6.05 17.52
C PRO A 99 -10.13 5.20 16.35
N THR A 100 -11.04 4.53 15.64
CA THR A 100 -10.76 3.59 14.53
C THR A 100 -10.72 4.25 13.15
N CYS A 101 -10.81 5.59 13.08
CA CYS A 101 -10.75 6.29 11.80
C CYS A 101 -9.30 6.35 11.32
N TRP A 102 -9.03 5.68 10.20
CA TRP A 102 -7.68 5.58 9.62
C TRP A 102 -7.51 6.45 8.35
N GLY A 103 -8.51 7.28 8.02
CA GLY A 103 -8.43 8.17 6.87
C GLY A 103 -9.77 8.80 6.54
N PHE A 104 -9.71 9.91 5.81
CA PHE A 104 -10.89 10.60 5.31
C PHE A 104 -10.98 10.41 3.80
N ILE A 105 -12.21 10.33 3.28
CA ILE A 105 -12.42 10.36 1.85
C ILE A 105 -12.24 11.81 1.39
N ASP A 106 -11.22 12.05 0.57
CA ASP A 106 -11.03 13.34 -0.08
C ASP A 106 -11.22 13.22 -1.59
N SER A 107 -11.86 14.22 -2.18
CA SER A 107 -11.94 14.39 -3.62
C SER A 107 -10.66 15.10 -4.08
N THR A 108 -9.59 14.34 -4.28
CA THR A 108 -8.32 14.92 -4.69
C THR A 108 -8.28 15.06 -6.23
N ALA A 109 -7.98 16.27 -6.70
CA ALA A 109 -7.76 16.58 -8.11
C ALA A 109 -6.26 16.60 -8.42
N LYS A 110 -5.74 15.55 -9.05
CA LYS A 110 -4.32 15.44 -9.39
C LYS A 110 -4.05 16.01 -10.77
N ALA A 111 -3.21 17.03 -10.85
CA ALA A 111 -2.84 17.67 -12.11
C ALA A 111 -2.15 16.66 -13.05
N ILE A 112 -2.51 16.72 -14.32
CA ILE A 112 -1.90 15.96 -15.41
C ILE A 112 -1.51 16.91 -16.54
N CYS A 113 -0.63 16.45 -17.43
CA CYS A 113 -0.39 17.13 -18.69
C CYS A 113 -1.69 17.19 -19.51
N ARG A 114 -1.82 18.20 -20.38
CA ARG A 114 -2.96 18.33 -21.30
C ARG A 114 -3.02 17.07 -22.19
N PRO A 115 -4.06 16.23 -22.07
CA PRO A 115 -4.15 15.02 -22.88
C PRO A 115 -4.56 15.37 -24.32
N THR A 116 -4.10 14.56 -25.28
CA THR A 116 -4.36 14.75 -26.71
C THR A 116 -5.76 14.28 -27.12
N LEU A 117 -6.32 13.32 -26.37
CA LEU A 117 -7.66 12.76 -26.56
C LEU A 117 -8.53 13.17 -25.38
N ASP A 118 -9.83 13.37 -25.64
CA ASP A 118 -10.85 13.60 -24.62
C ASP A 118 -10.51 14.70 -23.61
N GLN A 119 -9.88 15.76 -24.10
CA GLN A 119 -9.31 16.82 -23.25
C GLN A 119 -10.32 17.43 -22.28
N GLU A 120 -11.56 17.59 -22.73
CA GLU A 120 -12.66 18.19 -21.96
C GLU A 120 -13.02 17.35 -20.73
N LEU A 121 -13.03 16.02 -20.85
CA LEU A 121 -13.28 15.08 -19.75
C LEU A 121 -12.30 15.27 -18.58
N TYR A 122 -11.05 15.64 -18.89
CA TYR A 122 -10.02 15.83 -17.89
C TYR A 122 -9.88 17.28 -17.43
N TYR A 123 -10.57 18.26 -18.01
CA TYR A 123 -10.42 19.66 -17.62
C TYR A 123 -11.32 20.02 -16.44
N SER A 124 -10.75 20.52 -15.34
CA SER A 124 -11.55 21.09 -14.26
C SER A 124 -11.69 22.60 -14.43
N GLY A 125 -12.89 23.09 -14.75
CA GLY A 125 -13.16 24.53 -14.80
C GLY A 125 -12.93 25.25 -13.47
N HIS A 126 -13.23 24.59 -12.34
CA HIS A 126 -13.00 25.15 -11.01
C HIS A 126 -11.51 25.30 -10.66
N LYS A 127 -10.68 24.30 -11.01
CA LYS A 127 -9.24 24.33 -10.74
C LYS A 127 -8.41 24.97 -11.87
N ARG A 128 -8.99 25.13 -13.06
CA ARG A 128 -8.40 25.70 -14.29
C ARG A 128 -7.20 24.93 -14.86
N TYR A 129 -7.11 23.62 -14.62
CA TYR A 129 -6.10 22.73 -15.22
C TYR A 129 -6.67 21.34 -15.53
N HIS A 130 -5.95 20.56 -16.34
CA HIS A 130 -6.29 19.15 -16.61
C HIS A 130 -5.94 18.29 -15.40
N CYS A 131 -6.91 17.56 -14.88
CA CYS A 131 -6.75 16.76 -13.68
C CYS A 131 -7.53 15.45 -13.72
N LEU A 132 -7.01 14.45 -13.05
CA LEU A 132 -7.78 13.28 -12.65
C LEU A 132 -8.41 13.55 -11.29
N LYS A 133 -9.73 13.44 -11.22
CA LYS A 133 -10.46 13.43 -9.94
C LYS A 133 -10.63 11.98 -9.53
N TYR A 134 -10.21 11.65 -8.33
CA TYR A 134 -10.48 10.35 -7.74
C TYR A 134 -11.00 10.56 -6.33
N GLN A 135 -11.95 9.71 -5.95
CA GLN A 135 -12.41 9.61 -4.58
C GLN A 135 -11.63 8.46 -3.94
N SER A 136 -10.66 8.82 -3.11
CA SER A 136 -9.77 7.84 -2.49
C SER A 136 -9.60 8.09 -1.01
N VAL A 137 -9.39 7.02 -0.26
CA VAL A 137 -8.89 7.12 1.11
C VAL A 137 -7.39 7.37 1.02
N ILE A 138 -6.97 8.54 1.48
CA ILE A 138 -5.57 8.96 1.55
C ILE A 138 -5.16 8.92 3.02
N CYS A 139 -4.07 8.22 3.31
CA CYS A 139 -3.48 8.25 4.65
C CYS A 139 -2.83 9.60 4.93
N PRO A 140 -2.66 9.99 6.20
CA PRO A 140 -2.03 11.25 6.57
C PRO A 140 -0.60 11.46 6.03
N ASP A 141 0.08 10.39 5.61
CA ASP A 141 1.39 10.39 4.96
C ASP A 141 1.34 10.59 3.43
N GLY A 142 0.14 10.75 2.86
CA GLY A 142 -0.08 10.92 1.43
C GLY A 142 -0.20 9.61 0.64
N VAL A 143 -0.14 8.45 1.29
CA VAL A 143 -0.31 7.15 0.63
C VAL A 143 -1.79 6.92 0.29
N ILE A 144 -2.07 6.61 -0.97
CA ILE A 144 -3.41 6.27 -1.44
C ILE A 144 -3.67 4.78 -1.17
N VAL A 145 -4.66 4.47 -0.34
CA VAL A 145 -4.91 3.09 0.13
C VAL A 145 -6.07 2.42 -0.60
N SER A 146 -7.05 3.22 -1.03
CA SER A 146 -8.20 2.74 -1.78
C SER A 146 -8.66 3.84 -2.70
N SER A 147 -8.60 3.61 -4.01
CA SER A 147 -9.11 4.53 -5.02
C SER A 147 -10.22 3.86 -5.82
N LYS A 148 -11.44 4.41 -5.77
CA LYS A 148 -12.41 4.17 -6.86
C LYS A 148 -12.21 5.28 -7.88
N VAL A 149 -11.80 4.89 -9.08
CA VAL A 149 -11.76 5.82 -10.21
C VAL A 149 -13.21 6.13 -10.57
N HIS A 150 -13.65 7.36 -10.34
CA HIS A 150 -14.87 7.88 -10.94
C HIS A 150 -14.45 8.59 -12.22
N THR A 151 -14.74 7.98 -13.37
CA THR A 151 -14.83 8.72 -14.62
C THR A 151 -16.07 9.61 -14.51
N THR A 152 -15.86 10.92 -14.55
CA THR A 152 -16.93 11.91 -14.61
C THR A 152 -17.68 11.72 -15.93
N GLU A 153 -19.01 11.52 -15.84
CA GLU A 153 -19.93 11.90 -16.92
C GLU A 153 -19.93 13.43 -17.11
#